data_AF-A0A724R6H0-F1
#
_entry.id   AF-A0A724R6H0-F1
#
_cell.length_a   1.000
_cell.length_b   1.000
_cell.length_c   1.000
_cell.angle_alpha   90.00
_cell.angle_beta   90.00
_cell.angle_gamma   90.00
#
_symmetry.space_group_name_H-M   'P 1'
#
loop_
_entity.id
_entity.type
_entity.pdbx_description
1 polymer ?
#
loop_
_entity_poly.entity_id
_entity_poly.type
_entity_poly.pdbx_seq_one_letter_code
_entity_poly.pdbx_strand_id
1 'polypeptide(L)'
;MPDGRDPDGYKVIMLKGKYLRQHRLAWFYMTGEWPKGQIDHRNGVRDDNRFCNLRECDSQDNNRNRGLSRNNTSGVSGVHRQQGKWMVRIRLQKGVRKFFGYFDDLEFAELVASEA
;
A
#
# COMPACT_ATOMS: atom_id res chain seq x y z
N MET A 1 22.31 -7.91 -8.39
CA MET A 1 22.53 -7.09 -7.18
C MET A 1 23.73 -7.65 -6.45
N PRO A 2 24.85 -6.91 -6.36
CA PRO A 2 26.12 -7.44 -5.84
C PRO A 2 26.09 -7.79 -4.33
N ASP A 3 25.12 -7.28 -3.58
CA ASP A 3 24.97 -7.49 -2.13
C ASP A 3 23.84 -8.47 -1.75
N GLY A 4 23.17 -9.07 -2.73
CA GLY A 4 22.07 -10.00 -2.48
C GLY A 4 20.81 -9.36 -1.88
N ARG A 5 20.66 -8.03 -1.97
CA ARG A 5 19.44 -7.31 -1.57
C ARG A 5 18.73 -6.70 -2.76
N ASP A 6 17.43 -6.46 -2.65
CA ASP A 6 16.65 -5.69 -3.61
C ASP A 6 16.72 -4.17 -3.31
N PRO A 7 16.19 -3.29 -4.18
CA PRO A 7 16.22 -1.84 -3.95
C PRO A 7 15.50 -1.38 -2.68
N ASP A 8 14.58 -2.22 -2.17
CA ASP A 8 13.83 -1.96 -0.94
C ASP A 8 14.59 -2.47 0.31
N GLY A 9 15.78 -3.07 0.13
CA GLY A 9 16.65 -3.59 1.18
C GLY A 9 16.30 -5.00 1.67
N TYR A 10 15.42 -5.74 0.96
CA TYR A 10 15.12 -7.13 1.29
C TYR A 10 16.16 -8.07 0.71
N LYS A 11 16.59 -9.06 1.50
CA LYS A 11 17.43 -10.15 0.99
C LYS A 11 16.68 -10.98 -0.06
N VAL A 12 17.38 -11.29 -1.16
CA VAL A 12 16.88 -12.09 -2.27
C VAL A 12 17.71 -13.34 -2.47
N ILE A 13 17.06 -14.39 -2.94
CA ILE A 13 17.69 -15.65 -3.35
C ILE A 13 17.44 -15.83 -4.83
N MET A 14 18.48 -16.19 -5.59
CA MET A 14 18.34 -16.53 -7.00
C MET A 14 18.05 -18.02 -7.13
N LEU A 15 16.88 -18.36 -7.70
CA LEU A 15 16.49 -19.73 -7.99
C LEU A 15 16.07 -19.84 -9.46
N LYS A 16 16.74 -20.71 -10.23
CA LYS A 16 16.47 -20.92 -11.67
C LYS A 16 16.42 -19.61 -12.48
N GLY A 17 17.34 -18.68 -12.21
CA GLY A 17 17.42 -17.39 -12.90
C GLY A 17 16.39 -16.33 -12.45
N LYS A 18 15.58 -16.61 -11.42
CA LYS A 18 14.63 -15.64 -10.84
C LYS A 18 15.05 -15.25 -9.43
N TYR A 19 15.00 -13.95 -9.13
CA TYR A 19 15.22 -13.44 -7.77
C TYR A 19 13.92 -13.53 -6.96
N LEU A 20 13.98 -14.18 -5.81
CA LEU A 20 12.86 -14.37 -4.89
C LEU A 20 13.21 -13.76 -3.53
N ARG A 21 12.30 -12.97 -2.96
CA ARG A 21 12.47 -12.37 -1.63
C ARG A 21 12.41 -13.44 -0.54
N GLN A 22 13.34 -13.40 0.41
CA GLN A 22 13.46 -14.41 1.46
C GLN A 22 12.21 -14.56 2.32
N HIS A 23 11.56 -13.46 2.72
CA HIS A 23 10.33 -13.52 3.52
C HIS A 23 9.16 -14.20 2.79
N ARG A 24 9.08 -14.10 1.44
CA ARG A 24 8.04 -14.79 0.65
C ARG A 24 8.32 -16.29 0.57
N LEU A 25 9.60 -16.68 0.51
CA LEU A 25 10.01 -18.08 0.58
C LEU A 25 9.75 -18.67 1.96
N ALA A 26 10.06 -17.94 3.04
CA ALA A 26 9.76 -18.37 4.40
C ALA A 26 8.25 -18.59 4.60
N TRP A 27 7.42 -17.69 4.06
CA TRP A 27 5.97 -17.89 4.06
C TRP A 27 5.56 -19.17 3.32
N PHE A 28 6.02 -19.33 2.07
CA PHE A 28 5.71 -20.50 1.24
C PHE A 28 6.13 -21.81 1.91
N TYR A 29 7.30 -21.83 2.54
CA TYR A 29 7.80 -23.01 3.23
C TYR A 29 6.93 -23.41 4.44
N MET A 30 6.37 -22.43 5.14
CA MET A 30 5.57 -22.66 6.35
C MET A 30 4.09 -22.92 6.07
N THR A 31 3.52 -22.32 5.03
CA THR A 31 2.09 -22.41 4.70
C THR A 31 1.78 -23.35 3.55
N GLY A 32 2.78 -23.70 2.72
CA GLY A 32 2.60 -24.48 1.49
C GLY A 32 2.01 -23.68 0.33
N GLU A 33 1.66 -22.41 0.54
CA GLU A 33 1.05 -21.55 -0.46
C GLU A 33 1.85 -20.26 -0.65
N TRP A 34 1.84 -19.71 -1.86
CA TRP A 34 2.44 -18.39 -2.08
C TRP A 34 1.55 -17.31 -1.46
N PRO A 35 2.13 -16.28 -0.81
CA PRO A 35 1.34 -15.23 -0.21
C PRO A 35 0.59 -14.44 -1.30
N LYS A 36 -0.71 -14.25 -1.08
CA LYS A 36 -1.62 -13.56 -2.00
C LYS A 36 -1.32 -12.06 -1.99
N GLY A 37 -0.92 -11.54 -0.84
CA GLY A 37 -0.59 -10.14 -0.64
C GLY A 37 0.92 -9.85 -0.53
N GLN A 38 1.20 -8.73 0.14
CA GLN A 38 2.53 -8.37 0.59
C GLN A 38 2.78 -9.03 1.95
N ILE A 39 4.01 -9.45 2.21
CA ILE A 39 4.41 -9.91 3.53
C ILE A 39 5.19 -8.79 4.19
N ASP A 40 4.78 -8.44 5.40
CA ASP A 40 5.39 -7.39 6.20
C ASP A 40 5.97 -7.95 7.49
N HIS A 41 6.99 -7.27 8.03
CA HIS A 41 7.71 -7.67 9.23
C HIS A 41 7.14 -6.91 10.43
N ARG A 42 6.62 -7.61 11.45
CA ARG A 42 6.01 -6.99 12.64
C ARG A 42 6.97 -6.06 13.37
N ASN A 43 8.25 -6.41 13.44
CA ASN A 43 9.31 -5.61 14.06
C ASN A 43 9.95 -4.58 13.10
N GLY A 44 9.54 -4.52 11.83
CA GLY A 44 10.16 -3.66 10.82
C GLY A 44 11.58 -4.08 10.40
N VAL A 45 12.12 -5.18 10.93
CA VAL A 45 13.45 -5.69 10.62
C VAL A 45 13.37 -6.64 9.43
N ARG A 46 13.78 -6.15 8.25
CA ARG A 46 13.65 -6.86 6.96
C ARG A 46 14.47 -8.16 6.86
N ASP A 47 15.50 -8.28 7.69
CA ASP A 47 16.38 -9.46 7.73
C ASP A 47 15.86 -10.56 8.66
N ASP A 48 14.80 -10.31 9.45
CA ASP A 48 14.23 -11.25 10.41
C ASP A 48 13.04 -12.02 9.80
N ASN A 49 13.35 -13.08 9.05
CA ASN A 49 12.35 -13.87 8.31
C ASN A 49 11.67 -14.97 9.15
N ARG A 50 11.74 -14.92 10.48
CA ARG A 50 11.01 -15.87 11.35
C ARG A 50 9.52 -15.76 11.08
N PHE A 51 8.83 -16.89 10.88
CA PHE A 51 7.41 -16.89 10.51
C PHE A 51 6.51 -16.13 11.50
N CYS A 52 6.80 -16.22 12.80
CA CYS A 52 6.09 -15.46 13.83
C CYS A 52 6.22 -13.93 13.69
N ASN A 53 7.30 -13.46 13.05
CA ASN A 53 7.54 -12.05 12.77
C ASN A 53 6.96 -11.60 11.42
N LEU A 54 6.46 -12.52 10.59
CA LEU A 54 5.83 -12.22 9.31
C LEU A 54 4.32 -12.04 9.48
N ARG A 55 3.74 -11.12 8.70
CA ARG A 55 2.29 -10.97 8.55
C ARG A 55 1.92 -10.79 7.08
N GLU A 56 0.81 -11.37 6.65
CA GLU A 56 0.23 -11.02 5.36
C GLU A 56 -0.51 -9.69 5.50
N CYS A 57 -0.18 -8.74 4.64
CA CYS A 57 -0.89 -7.48 4.49
C CYS A 57 -1.56 -7.44 3.12
N ASP A 58 -2.86 -7.13 3.10
CA ASP A 58 -3.52 -6.77 1.85
C ASP A 58 -2.92 -5.43 1.37
N SER A 59 -2.46 -5.45 0.13
CA SER A 59 -1.99 -4.27 -0.58
C SER A 59 -3.02 -3.14 -0.57
N GLN A 60 -4.33 -3.45 -0.54
CA GLN A 60 -5.39 -2.44 -0.49
C GLN A 60 -5.50 -1.78 0.90
N ASP A 61 -5.38 -2.54 1.98
CA ASP A 61 -5.39 -1.98 3.34
C ASP A 61 -4.14 -1.13 3.60
N ASN A 62 -2.97 -1.55 3.12
CA ASN A 62 -1.73 -0.79 3.31
C ASN A 62 -1.71 0.52 2.51
N ASN A 63 -2.34 0.55 1.33
CA ASN A 63 -2.46 1.79 0.56
C ASN A 63 -3.56 2.72 1.13
N ARG A 64 -4.61 2.17 1.74
CA ARG A 64 -5.64 2.95 2.46
C ARG A 64 -5.09 3.56 3.76
N ASN A 65 -4.24 2.82 4.46
CA ASN A 65 -3.57 3.27 5.70
C ASN A 65 -2.29 4.08 5.44
N ARG A 66 -1.94 4.31 4.17
CA ARG A 66 -0.85 5.20 3.82
C ARG A 66 -1.30 6.62 4.17
N GLY A 67 -0.66 7.22 5.17
CA GLY A 67 -0.96 8.58 5.60
C GLY A 67 -1.02 9.57 4.44
N LEU A 68 -1.72 10.68 4.65
CA LEU A 68 -1.91 11.73 3.65
C LEU A 68 -0.57 12.08 2.99
N SER A 69 -0.56 12.08 1.66
CA SER A 69 0.62 12.51 0.90
C SER A 69 1.00 13.92 1.33
N ARG A 70 2.31 14.21 1.45
CA ARG A 70 2.82 15.58 1.73
C ARG A 70 2.34 16.61 0.72
N ASN A 71 1.96 16.16 -0.48
CA ASN A 71 1.43 17.01 -1.55
C ASN A 71 -0.09 17.16 -1.47
N ASN A 72 -0.74 16.63 -0.42
CA ASN A 72 -2.17 16.78 -0.23
C ASN A 72 -2.46 18.13 0.44
N THR A 73 -2.89 19.09 -0.36
CA THR A 73 -3.23 20.45 0.08
C THR A 73 -4.59 20.56 0.75
N SER A 74 -5.45 19.53 0.65
CA SER A 74 -6.77 19.54 1.30
C SER A 74 -6.75 19.00 2.74
N GLY A 75 -5.70 18.27 3.13
CA GLY A 75 -5.70 17.54 4.40
C GLY A 75 -6.66 16.34 4.45
N VAL A 76 -7.44 16.09 3.40
CA VAL A 76 -8.45 15.03 3.35
C VAL A 76 -8.18 14.05 2.21
N SER A 77 -8.29 12.76 2.51
CA SER A 77 -8.04 11.69 1.53
C SER A 77 -9.10 11.73 0.43
N GLY A 78 -8.67 11.77 -0.84
CA GLY A 78 -9.58 11.78 -1.99
C GLY A 78 -10.14 13.17 -2.36
N VAL A 79 -9.76 14.23 -1.65
CA VAL A 79 -10.12 15.62 -1.99
C VAL A 79 -8.91 16.32 -2.60
N HIS A 80 -9.07 16.87 -3.80
CA HIS A 80 -7.98 17.53 -4.53
C HIS A 80 -8.45 18.84 -5.17
N ARG A 81 -7.59 19.85 -5.21
CA ARG A 81 -7.90 21.10 -5.92
C ARG A 81 -7.59 20.97 -7.41
N GLN A 82 -8.57 21.21 -8.28
CA GLN A 82 -8.42 21.19 -9.73
C GLN A 82 -9.14 22.39 -10.36
N GLN A 83 -8.42 23.18 -11.18
CA GLN A 83 -8.96 24.35 -11.88
C GLN A 83 -9.71 25.35 -10.97
N GLY A 84 -9.25 25.51 -9.72
CA GLY A 84 -9.87 26.41 -8.74
C GLY A 84 -11.05 25.83 -7.96
N LYS A 85 -11.47 24.60 -8.25
CA LYS A 85 -12.55 23.88 -7.53
C LYS A 85 -12.01 22.68 -6.75
N TRP A 86 -12.73 22.22 -5.74
CA TRP A 86 -12.48 21.00 -4.98
C TRP A 86 -13.10 19.79 -5.67
N MET A 87 -12.27 18.93 -6.24
CA MET A 87 -12.68 17.65 -6.79
C MET A 87 -12.68 16.59 -5.67
N VAL A 88 -13.79 15.85 -5.56
CA VAL A 88 -13.87 14.64 -4.72
C VAL A 88 -13.79 13.40 -5.59
N ARG A 89 -12.71 12.64 -5.43
CA ARG A 89 -12.46 11.40 -6.15
C ARG A 89 -11.87 10.36 -5.21
N ILE A 90 -12.68 9.38 -4.86
CA ILE A 90 -12.31 8.33 -3.92
C ILE A 90 -12.10 7.02 -4.67
N ARG A 91 -11.08 6.28 -4.23
CA ARG A 91 -10.81 4.93 -4.73
C ARG A 91 -11.48 3.93 -3.81
N LEU A 92 -12.53 3.27 -4.31
CA LEU A 92 -13.26 2.23 -3.61
C LEU A 92 -12.51 0.89 -3.69
N GLN A 93 -13.02 -0.10 -2.94
CA GLN A 93 -12.53 -1.48 -2.99
C GLN A 93 -12.50 -2.03 -4.42
N LYS A 94 -11.52 -2.89 -4.71
CA LYS A 94 -11.25 -3.46 -6.05
C LYS A 94 -10.73 -2.47 -7.10
N GLY A 95 -10.25 -1.31 -6.67
CA GLY A 95 -9.56 -0.35 -7.54
C GLY A 95 -10.47 0.54 -8.38
N VAL A 96 -11.80 0.44 -8.18
CA VAL A 96 -12.80 1.31 -8.81
C VAL A 96 -12.60 2.73 -8.31
N ARG A 97 -12.65 3.70 -9.21
CA ARG A 97 -12.59 5.13 -8.89
C ARG A 97 -14.00 5.68 -8.99
N LYS A 98 -14.52 6.25 -7.90
CA LYS A 98 -15.79 6.96 -7.91
C LYS A 98 -15.53 8.46 -7.89
N PHE A 99 -16.11 9.15 -8.85
CA PHE A 99 -16.07 10.60 -8.95
C PHE A 99 -17.40 11.15 -8.41
N PHE A 100 -17.32 12.02 -7.41
CA PHE A 100 -18.49 12.58 -6.75
C PHE A 100 -18.85 13.98 -7.23
N GLY A 101 -17.89 14.69 -7.86
CA GLY A 101 -18.15 16.01 -8.41
C GLY A 101 -17.02 17.00 -8.16
N TYR A 102 -17.30 18.24 -8.56
CA TYR A 102 -16.53 19.43 -8.20
C TYR A 102 -17.37 20.31 -7.28
N PHE A 103 -16.76 20.82 -6.23
CA PHE A 103 -17.37 21.70 -5.25
C PHE A 103 -16.54 22.97 -5.12
N ASP A 104 -17.21 24.10 -4.89
CA ASP A 104 -16.52 25.37 -4.67
C ASP A 104 -16.09 25.52 -3.20
N ASP A 105 -16.78 24.81 -2.30
CA ASP A 105 -16.52 24.80 -0.86
C ASP A 105 -15.74 23.55 -0.42
N LEU A 106 -14.78 23.75 0.48
CA LEU A 106 -13.95 22.66 1.01
C LEU A 106 -14.75 21.81 1.99
N GLU A 107 -15.50 22.41 2.91
CA GLU A 107 -16.26 21.66 3.93
C GLU A 107 -17.28 20.72 3.27
N PHE A 108 -17.96 21.19 2.22
CA PHE A 108 -18.86 20.35 1.43
C PHE A 108 -18.13 19.19 0.74
N ALA A 109 -16.94 19.43 0.18
CA ALA A 109 -16.13 18.39 -0.41
C ALA A 109 -15.65 17.35 0.63
N GLU A 110 -15.33 17.80 1.85
CA GLU A 110 -14.95 16.93 2.97
C GLU A 110 -16.13 16.07 3.44
N LEU A 111 -17.32 16.66 3.58
CA LEU A 111 -18.53 15.93 3.96
C LEU A 111 -18.82 14.81 2.94
N VAL A 112 -18.84 15.14 1.65
CA VAL A 112 -19.05 14.18 0.56
C VAL A 112 -17.97 13.09 0.55
N ALA A 113 -16.73 13.43 0.91
CA ALA A 113 -15.65 12.44 0.99
C ALA A 113 -15.77 11.52 2.21
N SER A 114 -16.34 12.00 3.32
CA SER A 114 -16.56 11.22 4.54
C SER A 114 -17.73 10.24 4.43
N GLU A 115 -18.73 10.57 3.60
CA GLU A 115 -19.93 9.75 3.36
C GLU A 115 -19.76 8.70 2.24
N ALA A 116 -18.61 8.67 1.58
CA ALA A 116 -18.32 7.91 0.36
C ALA A 116 -17.62 6.56 0.59
#